data_AF-A0A7L4RSE0-F1
#
_entry.id   AF-A0A7L4RSE0-F1
#
_cell.length_a   1.000
_cell.length_b   1.000
_cell.length_c   1.000
_cell.angle_alpha   90.00
_cell.angle_beta   90.00
_cell.angle_gamma   90.00
#
_symmetry.space_group_name_H-M   'P 1'
#
loop_
_entity.id
_entity.type
_entity.pdbx_description
1 polymer ?
#
loop_
_entity_poly.entity_id
_entity_poly.type
_entity_poly.pdbx_seq_one_letter_code
_entity_poly.pdbx_strand_id
1 'polypeptide(L)'
;MGKIQKIVLKNFKSFKKADVPVSDGYTTIVGPNGSGKSNIVDALCFAIGTASMKNLRADRLTDLVSHKSPDGTAAVEVEFRDGKGETQAVSRTIDKAGQSVFRLNGRRTTKFQIEETLRTMNIHADGHNIVMQGDVTRFIKMTPLQRRTLIDEVSGIAEYEMKKDESMRELAKVEEKTKEAAIILSEKEGYLKVLEKEKIEAEVYIKLRDSMKQYQATLVKKDLELIEKTFTKATEAIAKAKTSIDEHKTKQAKLYERLNEVQKKADELSKKIFEEADKKQVGIRRELEDTKANAAILEERVKQLNENVQNNLRKIEGISKSVSEIGNAVKSKEKEADAISENEDNLLKLLHEKQRELE
;
A
#
# COMPACT_ATOMS: atom_id res chain seq x y z
N MET A 1 84.19 -22.58 -17.65
CA MET A 1 83.73 -22.57 -19.05
C MET A 1 83.70 -24.00 -19.54
N GLY A 2 82.67 -24.41 -20.28
CA GLY A 2 82.60 -25.77 -20.81
C GLY A 2 83.58 -26.01 -21.95
N LYS A 3 83.99 -27.26 -22.15
CA LYS A 3 84.87 -27.68 -23.26
C LYS A 3 84.35 -28.95 -23.94
N ILE A 4 84.57 -29.07 -25.24
CA ILE A 4 84.23 -30.28 -25.99
C ILE A 4 85.30 -31.33 -25.71
N GLN A 5 84.89 -32.56 -25.37
CA GLN A 5 85.81 -33.68 -25.16
C GLN A 5 85.86 -34.62 -26.36
N LYS A 6 84.69 -34.85 -26.96
CA LYS A 6 84.51 -35.92 -27.93
C LYS A 6 83.28 -35.66 -28.79
N ILE A 7 83.39 -35.99 -30.08
CA ILE A 7 82.29 -35.96 -31.03
C ILE A 7 82.15 -37.35 -31.65
N VAL A 8 81.02 -37.99 -31.44
CA VAL A 8 80.69 -39.30 -31.99
C VAL A 8 79.65 -39.13 -33.09
N LEU A 9 79.96 -39.62 -34.28
CA LEU A 9 79.08 -39.58 -35.44
C LEU A 9 78.69 -40.99 -35.85
N LYS A 10 77.41 -41.20 -36.15
CA LYS A 10 76.87 -42.42 -36.73
C LYS A 10 76.02 -42.06 -37.94
N ASN A 11 76.35 -42.62 -39.10
CA ASN A 11 75.60 -42.48 -40.35
C ASN A 11 75.33 -41.02 -40.77
N PHE A 12 76.21 -40.07 -40.42
CA PHE A 12 76.04 -38.64 -40.65
C PHE A 12 76.83 -38.16 -41.88
N LYS A 13 76.15 -37.66 -42.91
CA LYS A 13 76.72 -37.26 -44.20
C LYS A 13 77.70 -38.31 -44.78
N SER A 14 78.98 -37.97 -44.87
CA SER A 14 80.05 -38.82 -45.39
C SER A 14 80.54 -39.88 -44.40
N PHE A 15 80.16 -39.80 -43.11
CA PHE A 15 80.65 -40.67 -42.06
C PHE A 15 79.67 -41.81 -41.74
N LYS A 16 80.11 -43.07 -41.89
CA LYS A 16 79.37 -44.25 -41.39
C LYS A 16 79.46 -44.36 -39.87
N LYS A 17 80.68 -44.26 -39.33
CA LYS A 17 80.96 -44.14 -37.91
C LYS A 17 82.26 -43.37 -37.75
N ALA A 18 82.31 -42.40 -36.84
CA ALA A 18 83.53 -41.68 -36.50
C ALA A 18 83.52 -41.31 -35.02
N ASP A 19 84.69 -41.32 -34.41
CA ASP A 19 84.93 -40.95 -33.02
C ASP A 19 86.07 -39.93 -33.05
N VAL A 20 85.75 -38.68 -32.75
CA VAL A 20 86.66 -37.53 -32.89
C VAL A 20 86.97 -37.01 -31.48
N PRO A 21 88.09 -37.42 -30.87
CA PRO A 21 88.53 -36.84 -29.61
C PRO A 21 88.97 -35.39 -29.83
N VAL A 22 88.61 -34.51 -28.90
CA VAL A 22 89.03 -33.11 -28.87
C VAL A 22 89.93 -32.93 -27.65
N SER A 23 91.19 -32.58 -27.90
CA SER A 23 92.18 -32.36 -26.86
C SER A 23 92.05 -30.95 -26.27
N ASP A 24 92.55 -30.80 -25.04
CA ASP A 24 92.65 -29.49 -24.41
C ASP A 24 93.61 -28.57 -25.19
N GLY A 25 93.26 -27.29 -25.26
CA GLY A 25 94.04 -26.29 -26.01
C GLY A 25 93.57 -26.14 -27.46
N TYR A 26 94.51 -26.04 -28.38
CA TYR A 26 94.22 -25.75 -29.78
C TYR A 26 94.15 -27.03 -30.62
N THR A 27 92.95 -27.38 -31.10
CA THR A 27 92.73 -28.55 -31.97
C THR A 27 92.55 -28.10 -33.42
N THR A 28 93.35 -28.65 -34.33
CA THR A 28 93.22 -28.40 -35.78
C THR A 28 92.78 -29.66 -36.51
N ILE A 29 91.76 -29.55 -37.36
CA ILE A 29 91.29 -30.64 -38.23
C ILE A 29 91.88 -30.42 -39.62
N VAL A 30 92.82 -31.29 -40.03
CA VAL A 30 93.49 -31.25 -41.34
C VAL A 30 93.11 -32.46 -42.20
N GLY A 31 93.31 -32.33 -43.51
CA GLY A 31 93.04 -33.40 -44.48
C GLY A 31 92.77 -32.89 -45.90
N PRO A 32 92.73 -33.76 -46.91
CA PRO A 32 92.51 -33.37 -48.30
C PRO A 32 91.16 -32.68 -48.54
N ASN A 33 91.04 -31.88 -49.61
CA ASN A 33 89.74 -31.32 -49.99
C ASN A 33 88.72 -32.43 -50.28
N GLY A 34 87.50 -32.27 -49.77
CA GLY A 34 86.44 -33.29 -49.88
C GLY A 34 86.51 -34.41 -48.84
N SER A 35 87.49 -34.45 -47.93
CA SER A 35 87.62 -35.52 -46.91
C SER A 35 86.60 -35.46 -45.76
N GLY A 36 85.61 -34.56 -45.82
CA GLY A 36 84.55 -34.44 -44.81
C GLY A 36 84.91 -33.61 -43.57
N LYS A 37 86.03 -32.87 -43.56
CA LYS A 37 86.44 -32.00 -42.42
C LYS A 37 85.31 -31.10 -41.92
N SER A 38 84.69 -30.37 -42.82
CA SER A 38 83.59 -29.46 -42.50
C SER A 38 82.33 -30.19 -42.02
N ASN A 39 82.17 -31.49 -42.34
CA ASN A 39 81.04 -32.28 -41.84
C ASN A 39 81.17 -32.58 -40.33
N ILE A 40 82.38 -32.51 -39.75
CA ILE A 40 82.57 -32.59 -38.29
C ILE A 40 81.99 -31.33 -37.62
N VAL A 41 82.22 -30.15 -38.21
CA VAL A 41 81.64 -28.89 -37.73
C VAL A 41 80.11 -28.88 -37.91
N ASP A 42 79.61 -29.37 -39.04
CA ASP A 42 78.16 -29.54 -39.23
C ASP A 42 77.54 -30.49 -38.20
N ALA A 43 78.24 -31.57 -37.85
CA ALA A 43 77.79 -32.53 -36.84
C ALA A 43 77.66 -31.87 -35.46
N LEU A 44 78.67 -31.09 -35.06
CA LEU A 44 78.64 -30.31 -33.83
C LEU A 44 77.42 -29.36 -33.79
N CYS A 45 77.19 -28.62 -34.87
CA CYS A 45 76.07 -27.68 -34.96
C CYS A 45 74.71 -28.39 -35.00
N PHE A 46 74.65 -29.54 -35.65
CA PHE A 46 73.46 -30.38 -35.67
C PHE A 46 73.09 -30.85 -34.26
N ALA A 47 74.06 -31.36 -33.49
CA ALA A 47 73.86 -31.83 -32.12
C ALA A 47 73.45 -30.71 -31.16
N ILE A 48 74.12 -29.56 -31.24
CA ILE A 48 73.84 -28.37 -30.42
C ILE A 48 72.49 -27.72 -30.79
N GLY A 49 71.98 -27.97 -32.00
CA GLY A 49 70.63 -27.55 -32.40
C GLY A 49 70.57 -26.18 -33.09
N THR A 50 71.66 -25.73 -33.72
CA THR A 50 71.70 -24.48 -34.50
C THR A 50 70.51 -24.39 -35.46
N ALA A 51 69.81 -23.24 -35.46
CA ALA A 51 68.50 -23.10 -36.11
C ALA A 51 68.56 -23.01 -37.64
N SER A 52 69.71 -22.63 -38.21
CA SER A 52 69.84 -22.37 -39.64
C SER A 52 70.32 -23.60 -40.42
N MET A 53 69.44 -24.15 -41.26
CA MET A 53 69.78 -25.20 -42.24
C MET A 53 70.86 -24.76 -43.23
N LYS A 54 70.94 -23.46 -43.54
CA LYS A 54 71.99 -22.88 -44.39
C LYS A 54 73.38 -23.08 -43.77
N ASN A 55 73.48 -23.09 -42.44
CA ASN A 55 74.75 -23.29 -41.74
C ASN A 55 75.20 -24.76 -41.81
N LEU A 56 74.25 -25.69 -41.91
CA LEU A 56 74.51 -27.13 -42.01
C LEU A 56 74.77 -27.61 -43.45
N ARG A 57 74.76 -26.71 -44.44
CA ARG A 57 75.03 -27.03 -45.86
C ARG A 57 74.20 -28.22 -46.34
N ALA A 58 72.89 -28.15 -46.07
CA ALA A 58 71.89 -29.15 -46.43
C ALA A 58 70.54 -28.45 -46.67
N ASP A 59 69.79 -28.90 -47.68
CA ASP A 59 68.49 -28.31 -48.01
C ASP A 59 67.39 -28.87 -47.10
N ARG A 60 67.47 -30.16 -46.75
CA ARG A 60 66.58 -30.83 -45.79
C ARG A 60 67.38 -31.52 -44.70
N LEU A 61 66.79 -31.61 -43.50
CA LEU A 61 67.41 -32.31 -42.38
C LEU A 61 67.65 -33.80 -42.69
N THR A 62 66.81 -34.41 -43.52
CA THR A 62 66.98 -35.79 -44.02
C THR A 62 68.24 -35.98 -44.85
N ASP A 63 68.76 -34.92 -45.49
CA ASP A 63 69.98 -34.97 -46.32
C ASP A 63 71.24 -35.11 -45.45
N LEU A 64 71.12 -34.94 -44.13
CA LEU A 64 72.17 -35.24 -43.17
C LEU A 64 72.33 -36.75 -42.94
N VAL A 65 71.32 -37.55 -43.30
CA VAL A 65 71.38 -39.02 -43.19
C VAL A 65 72.18 -39.60 -44.35
N SER A 66 73.25 -40.32 -44.03
CA SER A 66 74.07 -40.98 -45.04
C SER A 66 73.25 -41.96 -45.87
N HIS A 67 73.41 -41.94 -47.20
CA HIS A 67 72.75 -42.89 -48.10
C HIS A 67 73.08 -44.36 -47.76
N LYS A 68 74.24 -44.60 -47.13
CA LYS A 68 74.71 -45.92 -46.70
C LYS A 68 74.20 -46.34 -45.31
N SER A 69 73.27 -45.59 -44.71
CA SER A 69 72.70 -45.88 -43.39
C SER A 69 71.80 -47.14 -43.44
N PRO A 70 72.15 -48.23 -42.71
CA PRO A 70 71.36 -49.47 -42.71
C PRO A 70 70.01 -49.32 -42.00
N ASP A 71 69.97 -48.52 -40.94
CA ASP A 71 68.79 -48.28 -40.10
C ASP A 71 68.01 -47.02 -40.52
N GLY A 72 68.47 -46.34 -41.58
CA GLY A 72 67.83 -45.12 -42.08
C GLY A 72 67.92 -43.93 -41.12
N THR A 73 68.82 -43.99 -40.13
CA THR A 73 69.02 -42.92 -39.15
C THR A 73 70.43 -42.34 -39.22
N ALA A 74 70.59 -41.11 -38.75
CA ALA A 74 71.86 -40.49 -38.41
C ALA A 74 71.81 -39.99 -36.97
N ALA A 75 72.91 -40.15 -36.25
CA ALA A 75 73.04 -39.67 -34.88
C ALA A 75 74.38 -38.98 -34.68
N VAL A 76 74.37 -37.88 -33.93
CA VAL A 76 75.57 -37.22 -33.44
C VAL A 76 75.45 -37.07 -31.95
N GLU A 77 76.52 -37.38 -31.24
CA GLU A 77 76.68 -37.14 -29.81
C GLU A 77 77.93 -36.31 -29.58
N VAL A 78 77.81 -35.30 -28.73
CA VAL A 78 78.90 -34.41 -28.34
C VAL A 78 78.99 -34.43 -26.82
N GLU A 79 80.14 -34.79 -26.30
CA GLU A 79 80.44 -34.75 -24.89
C GLU A 79 81.08 -33.41 -24.54
N PHE A 80 80.44 -32.68 -23.62
CA PHE A 80 80.95 -31.45 -23.05
C PHE A 80 81.40 -31.70 -21.62
N ARG A 81 82.59 -31.24 -21.24
CA ARG A 81 82.98 -31.15 -19.83
C ARG A 81 82.66 -29.75 -19.32
N ASP A 82 81.87 -29.67 -18.27
CA ASP A 82 81.51 -28.39 -17.66
C ASP A 82 82.67 -27.82 -16.80
N GLY A 83 82.46 -26.64 -16.21
CA GLY A 83 83.44 -26.01 -15.33
C GLY A 83 83.65 -26.73 -13.97
N LYS A 84 82.78 -27.68 -13.62
CA LYS A 84 82.83 -28.48 -12.38
C LYS A 84 83.50 -29.84 -12.59
N GLY A 85 83.79 -30.21 -13.83
CA GLY A 85 84.41 -31.47 -14.21
C GLY A 85 83.41 -32.57 -14.59
N GLU A 86 82.11 -32.28 -14.59
CA GLU A 86 81.07 -33.23 -15.02
C GLU A 86 80.97 -33.28 -16.55
N THR A 87 80.65 -34.46 -17.07
CA THR A 87 80.48 -34.67 -18.51
C THR A 87 79.00 -34.68 -18.86
N GLN A 88 78.59 -33.78 -19.75
CA GLN A 88 77.25 -33.66 -20.30
C GLN A 88 77.27 -34.14 -21.75
N ALA A 89 76.58 -35.24 -22.04
CA ALA A 89 76.46 -35.81 -23.38
C ALA A 89 75.19 -35.29 -24.06
N VAL A 90 75.36 -34.44 -25.08
CA VAL A 90 74.25 -33.94 -25.91
C VAL A 90 74.21 -34.76 -27.18
N SER A 91 73.10 -35.43 -27.45
CA SER A 91 72.91 -36.16 -28.70
C SER A 91 71.63 -35.78 -29.43
N ARG A 92 71.71 -35.86 -30.75
CA ARG A 92 70.59 -35.66 -31.65
C ARG A 92 70.56 -36.76 -32.69
N THR A 93 69.40 -37.37 -32.86
CA THR A 93 69.15 -38.41 -33.85
C THR A 93 68.09 -37.94 -34.82
N ILE A 94 68.26 -38.26 -36.10
CA ILE A 94 67.28 -38.01 -37.15
C ILE A 94 67.08 -39.23 -38.05
N ASP A 95 65.85 -39.45 -38.49
CA ASP A 95 65.50 -40.48 -39.47
C ASP A 95 65.19 -39.90 -40.87
N LYS A 96 65.04 -40.79 -41.86
CA LYS A 96 64.63 -40.43 -43.23
C LYS A 96 63.21 -39.87 -43.34
N ALA A 97 62.38 -40.02 -42.30
CA ALA A 97 61.06 -39.39 -42.21
C ALA A 97 61.13 -37.95 -41.70
N GLY A 98 62.31 -37.47 -41.29
CA GLY A 98 62.54 -36.13 -40.77
C GLY A 98 62.25 -35.98 -39.28
N GLN A 99 61.96 -37.07 -38.55
CA GLN A 99 61.79 -37.01 -37.11
C GLN A 99 63.14 -36.84 -36.43
N SER A 100 63.28 -35.72 -35.71
CA SER A 100 64.50 -35.38 -34.97
C SER A 100 64.23 -35.49 -33.46
N VAL A 101 65.10 -36.19 -32.74
CA VAL A 101 65.00 -36.39 -31.29
C VAL A 101 66.28 -35.90 -30.62
N PHE A 102 66.14 -34.96 -29.68
CA PHE A 102 67.21 -34.51 -28.81
C PHE A 102 67.28 -35.37 -27.54
N ARG A 103 68.50 -35.61 -27.06
CA ARG A 103 68.78 -36.30 -25.81
C ARG A 103 69.89 -35.58 -25.04
N LEU A 104 69.74 -35.52 -23.72
CA LEU A 104 70.75 -35.07 -22.77
C LEU A 104 71.06 -36.24 -21.84
N ASN A 105 72.32 -36.67 -21.79
CA ASN A 105 72.77 -37.83 -21.02
C ASN A 105 71.91 -39.08 -21.32
N GLY A 106 71.58 -39.30 -22.59
CA GLY A 106 70.73 -40.39 -23.07
C GLY A 106 69.22 -40.22 -22.84
N ARG A 107 68.77 -39.22 -22.07
CA ARG A 107 67.34 -38.97 -21.81
C ARG A 107 66.74 -38.02 -22.84
N ARG A 108 65.56 -38.34 -23.37
CA ARG A 108 64.86 -37.49 -24.35
C ARG A 108 64.52 -36.13 -23.72
N THR A 109 64.81 -35.06 -24.44
CA THR A 109 64.64 -33.68 -23.98
C THR A 109 64.21 -32.76 -25.15
N THR A 110 63.90 -31.50 -24.84
CA THR A 110 63.58 -30.47 -25.82
C THR A 110 64.83 -29.69 -26.22
N LYS A 111 64.79 -29.04 -27.40
CA LYS A 111 65.87 -28.13 -27.84
C LYS A 111 66.14 -27.04 -26.80
N PHE A 112 65.10 -26.47 -26.19
CA PHE A 112 65.21 -25.41 -25.19
C PHE A 112 66.05 -25.84 -23.97
N GLN A 113 65.83 -27.05 -23.46
CA GLN A 113 66.60 -27.59 -22.33
C GLN A 113 68.07 -27.86 -22.69
N ILE A 114 68.35 -28.30 -23.93
CA ILE A 114 69.73 -28.40 -24.43
C ILE A 114 70.38 -27.02 -24.46
N GLU A 115 69.71 -25.99 -25.00
CA GLU A 115 70.23 -24.62 -25.06
C GLU A 115 70.44 -24.00 -23.68
N GLU A 116 69.53 -24.24 -22.73
CA GLU A 116 69.69 -23.82 -21.33
C GLU A 116 70.92 -24.48 -20.69
N THR A 117 71.08 -25.79 -20.87
CA THR A 117 72.25 -26.53 -20.36
C THR A 117 73.55 -26.00 -20.96
N LEU A 118 73.59 -25.77 -22.28
CA LEU A 118 74.76 -25.23 -22.97
C LEU A 118 75.06 -23.77 -22.57
N ARG A 119 74.04 -22.95 -22.30
CA ARG A 119 74.21 -21.58 -21.79
C ARG A 119 74.94 -21.55 -20.45
N THR A 120 74.68 -22.49 -19.53
CA THR A 120 75.44 -22.58 -18.26
C THR A 120 76.94 -22.82 -18.48
N MET A 121 77.32 -23.37 -19.64
CA MET A 121 78.69 -23.62 -20.06
C MET A 121 79.29 -22.50 -20.92
N ASN A 122 78.54 -21.39 -21.14
CA ASN A 122 78.81 -20.31 -22.09
C ASN A 122 78.87 -20.76 -23.56
N ILE A 123 78.16 -21.84 -23.91
CA ILE A 123 78.06 -22.35 -25.27
C ILE A 123 76.69 -21.94 -25.84
N HIS A 124 76.73 -21.15 -26.91
CA HIS A 124 75.55 -20.58 -27.55
C HIS A 124 75.38 -21.19 -28.95
N ALA A 125 74.27 -21.92 -29.16
CA ALA A 125 73.97 -22.65 -30.40
C ALA A 125 73.87 -21.77 -31.65
N ASP A 126 73.34 -20.55 -31.48
CA ASP A 126 73.13 -19.55 -32.53
C ASP A 126 74.00 -18.28 -32.31
N GLY A 127 74.94 -18.33 -31.36
CA GLY A 127 75.74 -17.19 -30.90
C GLY A 127 77.14 -17.11 -31.54
N HIS A 128 78.01 -16.31 -30.92
CA HIS A 128 79.37 -15.99 -31.39
C HIS A 128 80.40 -17.13 -31.27
N ASN A 129 80.02 -18.26 -30.66
CA ASN A 129 80.94 -19.37 -30.37
C ASN A 129 81.30 -20.23 -31.59
N ILE A 130 80.53 -20.14 -32.67
CA ILE A 130 80.74 -20.91 -33.90
C ILE A 130 80.80 -19.92 -35.05
N VAL A 131 81.94 -19.88 -35.75
CA VAL A 131 82.13 -19.02 -36.92
C VAL A 131 82.13 -19.89 -38.16
N MET A 132 81.07 -19.76 -38.97
CA MET A 132 80.89 -20.48 -40.22
C MET A 132 81.42 -19.69 -41.41
N GLN A 133 81.59 -20.41 -42.53
CA GLN A 133 81.87 -19.78 -43.81
C GLN A 133 80.74 -18.80 -44.17
N GLY A 134 81.09 -17.54 -44.41
CA GLY A 134 80.13 -16.47 -44.74
C GLY A 134 79.68 -15.63 -43.54
N ASP A 135 79.96 -16.04 -42.29
CA ASP A 135 79.61 -15.26 -41.11
C ASP A 135 80.35 -13.91 -41.07
N VAL A 136 81.58 -13.83 -41.57
CA VAL A 136 82.34 -12.56 -41.65
C VAL A 136 81.54 -11.49 -42.40
N THR A 137 80.96 -11.85 -43.55
CA THR A 137 80.11 -10.93 -44.33
C THR A 137 78.82 -10.57 -43.58
N ARG A 138 78.24 -11.53 -42.85
CA ARG A 138 77.07 -11.29 -41.99
C ARG A 138 77.40 -10.29 -40.89
N PHE A 139 78.52 -10.45 -40.18
CA PHE A 139 78.98 -9.53 -39.14
C PHE A 139 79.15 -8.09 -39.65
N ILE A 140 79.68 -7.92 -40.87
CA ILE A 140 79.83 -6.59 -41.50
C ILE A 140 78.45 -5.96 -41.77
N LYS A 141 77.45 -6.76 -42.15
CA LYS A 141 76.10 -6.30 -42.50
C LYS A 141 75.11 -6.21 -41.33
N MET A 142 75.51 -6.60 -40.12
CA MET A 142 74.62 -6.59 -38.94
C MET A 142 74.13 -5.18 -38.61
N THR A 143 72.87 -5.09 -38.19
CA THR A 143 72.32 -3.82 -37.69
C THR A 143 72.95 -3.45 -36.34
N PRO A 144 72.94 -2.15 -35.95
CA PRO A 144 73.45 -1.73 -34.65
C PRO A 144 72.80 -2.47 -33.47
N LEU A 145 71.49 -2.75 -33.55
CA LEU A 145 70.77 -3.49 -32.52
C LEU A 145 71.27 -4.93 -32.41
N GLN A 146 71.39 -5.65 -33.53
CA GLN A 146 71.91 -7.02 -33.54
C GLN A 146 73.35 -7.08 -33.01
N ARG A 147 74.18 -6.10 -33.38
CA ARG A 147 75.55 -5.98 -32.88
C ARG A 147 75.58 -5.72 -31.37
N ARG A 148 74.69 -4.86 -30.87
CA ARG A 148 74.54 -4.61 -29.44
C ARG A 148 74.15 -5.89 -28.69
N THR A 149 73.16 -6.64 -29.18
CA THR A 149 72.76 -7.92 -28.56
C THR A 149 73.94 -8.87 -28.41
N LEU A 150 74.78 -8.99 -29.45
CA LEU A 150 75.99 -9.81 -29.36
C LEU A 150 76.99 -9.31 -28.31
N ILE A 151 77.17 -7.99 -28.19
CA ILE A 151 78.03 -7.39 -27.16
C ILE A 151 77.45 -7.62 -25.75
N ASP A 152 76.13 -7.49 -25.59
CA ASP A 152 75.42 -7.69 -24.33
C ASP A 152 75.47 -9.17 -23.89
N GLU A 153 75.44 -10.10 -24.85
CA GLU A 153 75.65 -11.54 -24.61
C GLU A 153 77.09 -11.85 -24.18
N VAL A 154 78.09 -11.33 -24.90
CA VAL A 154 79.51 -11.55 -24.57
C VAL A 154 79.89 -10.92 -23.23
N SER A 155 79.29 -9.77 -22.89
CA SER A 155 79.52 -9.09 -21.61
C SER A 155 78.79 -9.74 -20.43
N GLY A 156 77.92 -10.73 -20.68
CA GLY A 156 77.11 -11.39 -19.65
C GLY A 156 76.00 -10.50 -19.08
N ILE A 157 75.75 -9.32 -19.67
CA ILE A 157 74.72 -8.38 -19.22
C ILE A 157 73.31 -8.86 -19.62
N ALA A 158 73.21 -9.72 -20.63
CA ALA A 158 71.94 -10.26 -21.11
C ALA A 158 71.06 -10.88 -20.02
N GLU A 159 71.64 -11.58 -19.03
CA GLU A 159 70.87 -12.17 -17.91
C GLU A 159 70.24 -11.09 -17.03
N TYR A 160 70.96 -9.99 -16.79
CA TYR A 160 70.49 -8.86 -16.00
C TYR A 160 69.38 -8.08 -16.72
N GLU A 161 69.50 -7.88 -18.03
CA GLU A 161 68.43 -7.25 -18.82
C GLU A 161 67.17 -8.13 -18.86
N MET A 162 67.31 -9.45 -18.99
CA MET A 162 66.16 -10.37 -18.91
C MET A 162 65.45 -10.28 -17.55
N LYS A 163 66.21 -10.30 -16.45
CA LYS A 163 65.66 -10.16 -15.09
C LYS A 163 64.97 -8.82 -14.86
N LYS A 164 65.55 -7.74 -15.41
CA LYS A 164 64.96 -6.39 -15.36
C LYS A 164 63.64 -6.33 -16.11
N ASP A 165 63.58 -6.86 -17.33
CA ASP A 165 62.35 -6.89 -18.13
C ASP A 165 61.25 -7.72 -17.46
N GLU A 166 61.60 -8.85 -16.85
CA GLU A 166 60.67 -9.67 -16.07
C GLU A 166 60.13 -8.90 -14.86
N SER A 167 61.01 -8.28 -14.09
CA SER A 167 60.64 -7.48 -12.91
C SER A 167 59.73 -6.29 -13.29
N MET A 168 60.03 -5.62 -14.42
CA MET A 168 59.21 -4.52 -14.94
C MET A 168 57.80 -4.99 -15.33
N ARG A 169 57.67 -6.20 -15.91
CA ARG A 169 56.37 -6.78 -16.23
C ARG A 169 55.58 -7.15 -14.99
N GLU A 170 56.23 -7.65 -13.94
CA GLU A 170 55.56 -7.93 -12.67
C GLU A 170 55.10 -6.65 -11.97
N LEU A 171 55.94 -5.62 -11.94
CA LEU A 171 55.59 -4.31 -11.38
C LEU A 171 54.35 -3.73 -12.05
N ALA A 172 54.29 -3.75 -13.38
CA ALA A 172 53.14 -3.25 -14.13
C ALA A 172 51.83 -3.97 -13.75
N LYS A 173 51.87 -5.29 -13.53
CA LYS A 173 50.70 -6.06 -13.07
C LYS A 173 50.27 -5.69 -11.65
N VAL A 174 51.23 -5.41 -10.76
CA VAL A 174 50.92 -4.99 -9.38
C VAL A 174 50.27 -3.61 -9.40
N GLU A 175 50.83 -2.66 -10.15
CA GLU A 175 50.28 -1.31 -10.28
C GLU A 175 48.83 -1.29 -10.80
N GLU A 176 48.52 -2.15 -11.76
CA GLU A 176 47.16 -2.32 -12.29
C GLU A 176 46.19 -2.80 -11.20
N LYS A 177 46.55 -3.86 -10.46
CA LYS A 177 45.74 -4.37 -9.34
C LYS A 177 45.54 -3.36 -8.23
N THR A 178 46.57 -2.56 -7.92
CA THR A 178 46.46 -1.51 -6.89
C THR A 178 45.47 -0.43 -7.33
N LYS A 179 45.47 -0.05 -8.62
CA LYS A 179 44.49 0.90 -9.16
C LYS A 179 43.06 0.37 -9.05
N GLU A 180 42.83 -0.89 -9.39
CA GLU A 180 41.52 -1.53 -9.23
C GLU A 180 41.05 -1.53 -7.78
N ALA A 181 41.93 -1.90 -6.85
CA ALA A 181 41.62 -1.89 -5.42
C ALA A 181 41.25 -0.48 -4.91
N ALA A 182 41.96 0.55 -5.39
CA ALA A 182 41.67 1.94 -5.03
C ALA A 182 40.28 2.39 -5.53
N ILE A 183 39.87 1.96 -6.71
CA ILE A 183 38.52 2.25 -7.25
C ILE A 183 37.46 1.62 -6.37
N ILE A 184 37.60 0.34 -6.02
CA ILE A 184 36.66 -0.38 -5.15
C ILE A 184 36.57 0.30 -3.78
N LEU A 185 37.72 0.68 -3.21
CA LEU A 185 37.75 1.36 -1.92
C LEU A 185 36.96 2.67 -1.95
N SER A 186 37.17 3.50 -2.98
CA SER A 186 36.45 4.77 -3.14
C SER A 186 34.94 4.57 -3.27
N GLU A 187 34.50 3.53 -4.00
CA GLU A 187 33.09 3.18 -4.11
C GLU A 187 32.50 2.79 -2.73
N LYS A 188 33.21 1.96 -1.96
CA LYS A 188 32.78 1.54 -0.62
C LYS A 188 32.73 2.69 0.38
N GLU A 189 33.68 3.61 0.33
CA GLU A 189 33.64 4.85 1.11
C GLU A 189 32.41 5.71 0.76
N GLY A 190 32.04 5.76 -0.53
CA GLY A 190 30.81 6.39 -0.99
C GLY A 190 29.55 5.77 -0.35
N TYR A 191 29.41 4.44 -0.40
CA TYR A 191 28.31 3.73 0.25
C TYR A 191 28.27 3.96 1.76
N LEU A 192 29.43 3.95 2.42
CA LEU A 192 29.51 4.13 3.87
C LEU A 192 28.94 5.50 4.29
N LYS A 193 29.23 6.56 3.54
CA LYS A 193 28.68 7.91 3.79
C LYS A 193 27.16 7.97 3.62
N VAL A 194 26.61 7.25 2.64
CA VAL A 194 25.15 7.18 2.45
C VAL A 194 24.51 6.43 3.62
N LEU A 195 25.08 5.28 3.99
CA LEU A 195 24.57 4.46 5.09
C LEU A 195 24.63 5.20 6.44
N GLU A 196 25.65 6.02 6.66
CA GLU A 196 25.75 6.87 7.84
C GLU A 196 24.61 7.89 7.91
N LYS A 197 24.23 8.52 6.79
CA LYS A 197 23.06 9.41 6.73
C LYS A 197 21.76 8.68 7.00
N GLU A 198 21.56 7.52 6.37
CA GLU A 198 20.36 6.70 6.57
C GLU A 198 20.22 6.26 8.04
N LYS A 199 21.35 5.92 8.70
CA LYS A 199 21.37 5.60 10.13
C LYS A 199 20.89 6.78 10.96
N ILE A 200 21.40 7.98 10.71
CA ILE A 200 21.01 9.20 11.44
C ILE A 200 19.51 9.48 11.26
N GLU A 201 19.00 9.37 10.03
CA GLU A 201 17.57 9.56 9.73
C GLU A 201 16.70 8.51 10.45
N ALA A 202 17.12 7.25 10.47
CA ALA A 202 16.43 6.18 11.18
C ALA A 202 16.40 6.41 12.70
N GLU A 203 17.50 6.85 13.30
CA GLU A 203 17.56 7.20 14.73
C GLU A 203 16.61 8.36 15.08
N VAL A 204 16.56 9.39 14.22
CA VAL A 204 15.62 10.51 14.37
C VAL A 204 14.17 10.01 14.26
N TYR A 205 13.87 9.18 13.26
CA TYR A 205 12.54 8.60 13.08
C TYR A 205 12.09 7.79 14.31
N ILE A 206 12.96 6.95 14.89
CA ILE A 206 12.64 6.17 16.10
C ILE A 206 12.27 7.12 17.25
N LYS A 207 13.08 8.16 17.49
CA LYS A 207 12.80 9.16 18.53
C LYS A 207 11.46 9.84 18.32
N LEU A 208 11.18 10.33 17.10
CA LEU A 208 9.91 10.98 16.77
C LEU A 208 8.72 10.04 16.93
N ARG A 209 8.86 8.77 16.51
CA ARG A 209 7.83 7.75 16.65
C ARG A 209 7.47 7.48 18.11
N ASP A 210 8.48 7.41 18.98
CA ASP A 210 8.26 7.19 20.41
C ASP A 210 7.63 8.42 21.08
N SER A 211 8.06 9.64 20.73
CA SER A 211 7.40 10.86 21.17
C SER A 211 5.94 10.93 20.69
N MET A 212 5.67 10.57 19.43
CA MET A 212 4.31 10.53 18.88
C MET A 212 3.41 9.56 19.65
N LYS A 213 3.90 8.36 19.97
CA LYS A 213 3.16 7.40 20.82
C LYS A 213 2.86 7.98 22.19
N GLN A 214 3.82 8.65 22.82
CA GLN A 214 3.61 9.28 24.13
C GLN A 214 2.56 10.39 24.06
N TYR A 215 2.58 11.22 23.03
CA TYR A 215 1.57 12.27 22.84
C TYR A 215 0.19 11.69 22.55
N GLN A 216 0.09 10.63 21.73
CA GLN A 216 -1.17 9.93 21.48
C GLN A 216 -1.75 9.33 22.76
N ALA A 217 -0.92 8.66 23.57
CA ALA A 217 -1.37 8.13 24.87
C ALA A 217 -1.85 9.26 25.81
N THR A 218 -1.17 10.41 25.78
CA THR A 218 -1.55 11.59 26.57
C THR A 218 -2.88 12.17 26.10
N LEU A 219 -3.12 12.25 24.79
CA LEU A 219 -4.37 12.72 24.20
C LEU A 219 -5.54 11.81 24.60
N VAL A 220 -5.38 10.50 24.42
CA VAL A 220 -6.41 9.51 24.79
C VAL A 220 -6.75 9.60 26.28
N LYS A 221 -5.74 9.80 27.14
CA LYS A 221 -5.97 10.01 28.57
C LYS A 221 -6.80 11.28 28.84
N LYS A 222 -6.52 12.38 28.14
CA LYS A 222 -7.26 13.64 28.28
C LYS A 222 -8.70 13.51 27.79
N ASP A 223 -8.93 12.82 26.69
CA ASP A 223 -10.26 12.54 26.17
C ASP A 223 -11.06 11.67 27.16
N LEU A 224 -10.42 10.65 27.73
CA LEU A 224 -11.02 9.81 28.77
C LEU A 224 -11.41 10.62 30.01
N GLU A 225 -10.52 11.48 30.53
CA GLU A 225 -10.81 12.38 31.65
C GLU A 225 -12.02 13.29 31.34
N LEU A 226 -12.13 13.81 30.11
CA LEU A 226 -13.25 14.65 29.69
C LEU A 226 -14.55 13.84 29.63
N ILE A 227 -14.51 12.66 29.01
CA ILE A 227 -15.68 11.78 28.89
C ILE A 227 -16.17 11.36 30.27
N GLU A 228 -15.29 10.94 31.18
CA GLU A 228 -15.63 10.61 32.56
C GLU A 228 -16.31 11.78 33.29
N LYS A 229 -15.79 13.00 33.10
CA LYS A 229 -16.39 14.22 33.67
C LYS A 229 -17.78 14.52 33.08
N THR A 230 -17.98 14.29 31.79
CA THR A 230 -19.31 14.46 31.18
C THR A 230 -20.27 13.36 31.61
N PHE A 231 -19.79 12.12 31.74
CA PHE A 231 -20.56 10.97 32.17
C PHE A 231 -21.06 11.15 33.61
N THR A 232 -20.17 11.53 34.53
CA THR A 232 -20.51 11.85 35.92
C THR A 232 -21.56 12.97 36.04
N LYS A 233 -21.42 14.05 35.26
CA LYS A 233 -22.45 15.10 35.20
C LYS A 233 -23.79 14.59 34.67
N ALA A 234 -23.78 13.76 33.64
CA ALA A 234 -24.98 13.19 33.05
C ALA A 234 -25.68 12.21 34.02
N THR A 235 -24.92 11.37 34.73
CA THR A 235 -25.47 10.45 35.73
C THR A 235 -26.06 11.20 36.92
N GLU A 236 -25.41 12.27 37.39
CA GLU A 236 -25.97 13.17 38.41
C GLU A 236 -27.28 13.83 37.94
N ALA A 237 -27.34 14.31 36.70
CA ALA A 237 -28.54 14.90 36.11
C ALA A 237 -29.69 13.87 35.99
N ILE A 238 -29.39 12.64 35.56
CA ILE A 238 -30.35 11.54 35.50
C ILE A 238 -30.86 11.19 36.89
N ALA A 239 -29.99 11.14 37.90
CA ALA A 239 -30.40 10.89 39.29
C ALA A 239 -31.38 11.97 39.80
N LYS A 240 -31.08 13.25 39.56
CA LYS A 240 -31.98 14.37 39.89
C LYS A 240 -33.30 14.32 39.13
N ALA A 241 -33.28 13.97 37.85
CA ALA A 241 -34.49 13.82 37.05
C ALA A 241 -35.36 12.67 37.57
N LYS A 242 -34.76 11.53 37.95
CA LYS A 242 -35.48 10.40 38.56
C LYS A 242 -36.15 10.79 39.88
N THR A 243 -35.42 11.46 40.79
CA THR A 243 -36.02 11.93 42.05
C THR A 243 -37.18 12.89 41.80
N SER A 244 -37.04 13.81 40.83
CA SER A 244 -38.13 14.71 40.44
C SER A 244 -39.33 13.97 39.84
N ILE A 245 -39.11 12.95 39.00
CA ILE A 245 -40.18 12.10 38.47
C ILE A 245 -40.93 11.40 39.61
N ASP A 246 -40.23 10.85 40.59
CA ASP A 246 -40.85 10.17 41.73
C ASP A 246 -41.63 11.15 42.62
N GLU A 247 -41.13 12.38 42.82
CA GLU A 247 -41.89 13.46 43.47
C GLU A 247 -43.15 13.85 42.68
N HIS A 248 -43.07 13.92 41.35
CA HIS A 248 -44.23 14.24 40.51
C HIS A 248 -45.24 13.09 40.50
N LYS A 249 -44.81 11.82 40.48
CA LYS A 249 -45.69 10.65 40.60
C LYS A 249 -46.42 10.63 41.94
N THR A 250 -45.72 10.91 43.04
CA THR A 250 -46.36 10.99 44.37
C THR A 250 -47.35 12.15 44.46
N LYS A 251 -47.04 13.32 43.89
CA LYS A 251 -48.01 14.43 43.77
C LYS A 251 -49.21 14.06 42.90
N GLN A 252 -48.98 13.38 41.77
CA GLN A 252 -50.04 12.93 40.88
C GLN A 252 -50.96 11.92 41.56
N ALA A 253 -50.41 10.96 42.32
CA ALA A 253 -51.19 10.00 43.10
C ALA A 253 -52.10 10.72 44.12
N LYS A 254 -51.57 11.70 44.86
CA LYS A 254 -52.36 12.52 45.80
C LYS A 254 -53.47 13.32 45.10
N LEU A 255 -53.21 13.84 43.90
CA LEU A 255 -54.23 14.54 43.11
C LEU A 255 -55.32 13.59 42.62
N TYR A 256 -54.97 12.37 42.20
CA TYR A 256 -55.96 11.34 41.85
C TYR A 256 -56.82 10.92 43.03
N GLU A 257 -56.23 10.75 44.22
CA GLU A 257 -56.99 10.51 45.45
C GLU A 257 -57.99 11.63 45.72
N ARG A 258 -57.52 12.89 45.65
CA ARG A 258 -58.37 14.06 45.86
C ARG A 258 -59.47 14.20 44.80
N LEU A 259 -59.18 13.86 43.54
CA LEU A 259 -60.17 13.85 42.47
C LEU A 259 -61.24 12.78 42.71
N ASN A 260 -60.85 11.59 43.15
CA ASN A 260 -61.80 10.55 43.55
C ASN A 260 -62.65 10.96 44.75
N GLU A 261 -62.09 11.65 45.74
CA GLU A 261 -62.86 12.19 46.86
C GLU A 261 -63.87 13.26 46.41
N VAL A 262 -63.45 14.17 45.54
CA VAL A 262 -64.35 15.21 44.99
C VAL A 262 -65.43 14.57 44.13
N GLN A 263 -65.11 13.55 43.33
CA GLN A 263 -66.10 12.82 42.54
C GLN A 263 -67.11 12.11 43.44
N LYS A 264 -66.67 11.43 44.50
CA LYS A 264 -67.59 10.82 45.49
C LYS A 264 -68.51 11.87 46.12
N LYS A 265 -67.96 13.01 46.51
CA LYS A 265 -68.77 14.12 47.05
C LYS A 265 -69.75 14.68 46.02
N ALA A 266 -69.35 14.78 44.75
CA ALA A 266 -70.22 15.21 43.66
C ALA A 266 -71.34 14.20 43.38
N ASP A 267 -71.05 12.89 43.42
CA ASP A 267 -72.04 11.82 43.26
C ASP A 267 -73.02 11.80 44.44
N GLU A 268 -72.53 12.00 45.67
CA GLU A 268 -73.36 12.15 46.88
C GLU A 268 -74.27 13.38 46.81
N LEU A 269 -73.74 14.53 46.36
CA LEU A 269 -74.53 15.73 46.13
C LEU A 269 -75.56 15.52 45.02
N SER A 270 -75.19 14.86 43.93
CA SER A 270 -76.10 14.55 42.82
C SER A 270 -77.23 13.63 43.28
N LYS A 271 -76.93 12.63 44.13
CA LYS A 271 -77.97 11.80 44.78
C LYS A 271 -78.90 12.63 45.66
N LYS A 272 -78.36 13.51 46.51
CA LYS A 272 -79.18 14.41 47.35
C LYS A 272 -80.05 15.35 46.53
N ILE A 273 -79.52 15.93 45.46
CA ILE A 273 -80.26 16.78 44.53
C ILE A 273 -81.38 15.98 43.86
N PHE A 274 -81.10 14.74 43.42
CA PHE A 274 -82.10 13.88 42.80
C PHE A 274 -83.23 13.51 43.79
N GLU A 275 -82.90 13.14 45.02
CA GLU A 275 -83.87 12.84 46.08
C GLU A 275 -84.73 14.06 46.45
N GLU A 276 -84.15 15.26 46.48
CA GLU A 276 -84.87 16.49 46.79
C GLU A 276 -85.73 16.98 45.61
N ALA A 277 -85.24 16.82 44.39
CA ALA A 277 -85.98 17.11 43.16
C ALA A 277 -87.18 16.16 42.99
N ASP A 278 -87.01 14.85 43.26
CA ASP A 278 -88.09 13.87 43.21
C ASP A 278 -89.17 14.17 44.27
N LYS A 279 -88.78 14.53 45.50
CA LYS A 279 -89.71 15.00 46.54
C LYS A 279 -90.48 16.26 46.14
N LYS A 280 -89.79 17.26 45.56
CA LYS A 280 -90.44 18.49 45.09
C LYS A 280 -91.33 18.24 43.88
N GLN A 281 -90.95 17.35 42.97
CA GLN A 281 -91.74 17.00 41.79
C GLN A 281 -93.03 16.24 42.18
N VAL A 282 -92.96 15.31 43.13
CA VAL A 282 -94.16 14.64 43.68
C VAL A 282 -95.07 15.64 44.41
N GLY A 283 -94.50 16.59 45.16
CA GLY A 283 -95.27 17.65 45.82
C GLY A 283 -96.01 18.57 44.84
N ILE A 284 -95.29 19.12 43.86
CA ILE A 284 -95.86 20.02 42.83
C ILE A 284 -96.90 19.29 41.98
N ARG A 285 -96.70 18.00 41.68
CA ARG A 285 -97.67 17.21 40.91
C ARG A 285 -98.98 16.99 41.68
N ARG A 286 -98.89 16.85 43.01
CA ARG A 286 -100.05 16.74 43.90
C ARG A 286 -100.82 18.06 43.98
N GLU A 287 -100.12 19.18 44.12
CA GLU A 287 -100.72 20.52 44.10
C GLU A 287 -101.36 20.84 42.74
N LEU A 288 -100.75 20.38 41.63
CA LEU A 288 -101.29 20.54 40.28
C LEU A 288 -102.58 19.73 40.06
N GLU A 289 -102.67 18.50 40.59
CA GLU A 289 -103.90 17.71 40.54
C GLU A 289 -105.01 18.33 41.40
N ASP A 290 -104.68 18.82 42.60
CA ASP A 290 -105.66 19.50 43.48
C ASP A 290 -106.18 20.80 42.86
N THR A 291 -105.32 21.60 42.22
CA THR A 291 -105.75 22.82 41.51
C THR A 291 -106.55 22.52 40.26
N LYS A 292 -106.22 21.47 39.50
CA LYS A 292 -107.06 21.02 38.36
C LYS A 292 -108.43 20.52 38.80
N ALA A 293 -108.51 19.77 39.91
CA ALA A 293 -109.78 19.33 40.46
C ALA A 293 -110.64 20.53 40.90
N ASN A 294 -110.05 21.53 41.55
CA ASN A 294 -110.74 22.76 41.93
C ASN A 294 -111.19 23.60 40.73
N ALA A 295 -110.37 23.68 39.67
CA ALA A 295 -110.74 24.39 38.45
C ALA A 295 -111.95 23.74 37.76
N ALA A 296 -112.00 22.40 37.69
CA ALA A 296 -113.14 21.68 37.13
C ALA A 296 -114.44 21.91 37.93
N ILE A 297 -114.35 21.95 39.26
CA ILE A 297 -115.49 22.25 40.14
C ILE A 297 -115.99 23.69 39.90
N LEU A 298 -115.09 24.65 39.72
CA LEU A 298 -115.44 26.04 39.45
C LEU A 298 -116.03 26.24 38.05
N GLU A 299 -115.52 25.55 37.03
CA GLU A 299 -116.09 25.57 35.67
C GLU A 299 -117.53 25.03 35.65
N GLU A 300 -117.80 23.93 36.34
CA GLU A 300 -119.15 23.37 36.48
C GLU A 300 -120.09 24.38 37.16
N ARG A 301 -119.59 25.12 38.16
CA ARG A 301 -120.35 26.13 38.91
C ARG A 301 -120.63 27.38 38.09
N VAL A 302 -119.70 27.82 37.25
CA VAL A 302 -119.90 28.92 36.27
C VAL A 302 -120.96 28.53 35.26
N LYS A 303 -120.96 27.27 34.80
CA LYS A 303 -121.97 26.75 33.85
C LYS A 303 -123.38 26.79 34.44
N GLN A 304 -123.55 26.32 35.67
CA GLN A 304 -124.84 26.39 36.40
C GLN A 304 -125.31 27.83 36.64
N LEU A 305 -124.40 28.76 36.98
CA LEU A 305 -124.75 30.17 37.17
C LEU A 305 -125.19 30.84 35.87
N ASN A 306 -124.57 30.52 34.73
CA ASN A 306 -124.97 31.04 33.42
C ASN A 306 -126.36 30.53 32.99
N GLU A 307 -126.70 29.27 33.25
CA GLU A 307 -128.04 28.75 33.01
C GLU A 307 -129.11 29.46 33.88
N ASN A 308 -128.77 29.78 35.13
CA ASN A 308 -129.65 30.55 36.01
C ASN A 308 -129.84 32.01 35.54
N VAL A 309 -128.79 32.66 35.03
CA VAL A 309 -128.87 34.02 34.46
C VAL A 309 -129.77 34.02 33.21
N GLN A 310 -129.61 33.04 32.31
CA GLN A 310 -130.47 32.88 31.13
C GLN A 310 -131.95 32.69 31.50
N ASN A 311 -132.25 31.87 32.51
CA ASN A 311 -133.61 31.66 32.99
C ASN A 311 -134.22 32.92 33.62
N ASN A 312 -133.43 33.72 34.34
CA ASN A 312 -133.90 34.97 34.93
C ASN A 312 -134.12 36.07 33.88
N LEU A 313 -133.28 36.14 32.83
CA LEU A 313 -133.50 37.07 31.70
C LEU A 313 -134.81 36.79 30.96
N ARG A 314 -135.15 35.52 30.72
CA ARG A 314 -136.46 35.12 30.13
C ARG A 314 -137.64 35.51 31.01
N LYS A 315 -137.51 35.42 32.34
CA LYS A 315 -138.54 35.89 33.28
C LYS A 315 -138.72 37.41 33.24
N ILE A 316 -137.63 38.17 33.09
CA ILE A 316 -137.67 39.64 33.01
C ILE A 316 -138.32 40.10 31.70
N GLU A 317 -138.04 39.47 30.56
CA GLU A 317 -138.72 39.77 29.29
C GLU A 317 -140.22 39.47 29.34
N GLY A 318 -140.64 38.41 30.02
CA GLY A 318 -142.05 38.10 30.24
C GLY A 318 -142.78 39.15 31.08
N ILE A 319 -142.11 39.68 32.11
CA ILE A 319 -142.68 40.71 33.00
C ILE A 319 -142.72 42.08 32.29
N SER A 320 -141.74 42.43 31.46
CA SER A 320 -141.74 43.72 30.74
C SER A 320 -142.86 43.82 29.70
N LYS A 321 -143.22 42.70 29.06
CA LYS A 321 -144.35 42.62 28.12
C LYS A 321 -145.69 42.86 28.83
N SER A 322 -145.89 42.25 29.99
CA SER A 322 -147.09 42.43 30.82
C SER A 322 -147.23 43.86 31.36
N VAL A 323 -146.11 44.53 31.70
CA VAL A 323 -146.11 45.93 32.14
C VAL A 323 -146.48 46.87 30.98
N SER A 324 -146.06 46.58 29.75
CA SER A 324 -146.42 47.37 28.56
C SER A 324 -147.90 47.23 28.17
N GLU A 325 -148.51 46.05 28.37
CA GLU A 325 -149.92 45.82 28.07
C GLU A 325 -150.84 46.51 29.10
N ILE A 326 -150.47 46.47 30.39
CA ILE A 326 -151.21 47.15 31.46
C ILE A 326 -151.07 48.67 31.35
N GLY A 327 -149.88 49.19 30.97
CA GLY A 327 -149.66 50.63 30.78
C GLY A 327 -150.47 51.26 29.65
N ASN A 328 -150.80 50.49 28.61
CA ASN A 328 -151.67 50.95 27.51
C ASN A 328 -153.16 50.92 27.89
N ALA A 329 -153.58 50.00 28.77
CA ALA A 329 -154.94 49.94 29.28
C ALA A 329 -155.28 51.15 30.19
N VAL A 330 -154.33 51.58 31.04
CA VAL A 330 -154.49 52.74 31.94
C VAL A 330 -154.64 54.05 31.17
N LYS A 331 -153.85 54.28 30.12
CA LYS A 331 -153.96 55.47 29.25
C LYS A 331 -155.29 55.58 28.49
N SER A 332 -155.96 54.46 28.21
CA SER A 332 -157.29 54.49 27.56
C SER A 332 -158.40 54.84 28.55
N LYS A 333 -158.24 54.46 29.82
CA LYS A 333 -159.21 54.72 30.89
C LYS A 333 -159.14 56.15 31.45
N GLU A 334 -157.96 56.76 31.49
CA GLU A 334 -157.80 58.18 31.88
C GLU A 334 -158.43 59.14 30.86
N LYS A 335 -158.37 58.83 29.55
CA LYS A 335 -159.04 59.62 28.51
C LYS A 335 -160.57 59.51 28.51
N GLU A 336 -161.14 58.41 29.03
CA GLU A 336 -162.59 58.28 29.23
C GLU A 336 -163.08 59.08 30.46
N ALA A 337 -162.23 59.28 31.47
CA ALA A 337 -162.57 60.02 32.69
C ALA A 337 -162.60 61.55 32.48
N ASP A 338 -161.66 62.10 31.69
CA ASP A 338 -161.62 63.55 31.40
C ASP A 338 -162.80 64.01 30.53
N ALA A 339 -163.33 63.16 29.66
CA ALA A 339 -164.49 63.48 28.80
C ALA A 339 -165.85 63.50 29.52
N ILE A 340 -165.95 62.86 30.69
CA ILE A 340 -167.17 62.86 31.51
C ILE A 340 -167.20 64.09 32.43
N SER A 341 -166.04 64.56 32.88
CA SER A 341 -165.92 65.77 33.73
C SER A 341 -166.28 67.07 32.99
N GLU A 342 -166.03 67.20 31.69
CA GLU A 342 -166.40 68.39 30.91
C GLU A 342 -167.90 68.47 30.58
N ASN A 343 -168.63 67.35 30.66
CA ASN A 343 -170.04 67.28 30.28
C ASN A 343 -171.00 67.61 31.44
N GLU A 344 -170.60 67.34 32.69
CA GLU A 344 -171.44 67.69 33.86
C GLU A 344 -171.39 69.20 34.19
N ASP A 345 -170.23 69.85 34.03
CA ASP A 345 -170.07 71.30 34.21
C ASP A 345 -170.89 72.13 33.20
N ASN A 346 -171.24 71.54 32.04
CA ASN A 346 -172.13 72.15 31.06
C ASN A 346 -173.63 71.94 31.38
N LEU A 347 -174.01 70.85 32.08
CA LEU A 347 -175.40 70.63 32.49
C LEU A 347 -175.82 71.48 33.70
N LEU A 348 -174.88 71.76 34.62
CA LEU A 348 -175.12 72.61 35.79
C LEU A 348 -175.30 74.10 35.44
N LYS A 349 -174.73 74.57 34.32
CA LYS A 349 -174.97 75.93 33.79
C LYS A 349 -176.35 76.09 33.13
N LEU A 350 -176.86 75.04 32.48
CA LEU A 350 -178.17 75.06 31.80
C LEU A 350 -179.36 75.03 32.78
N LEU A 351 -179.17 74.44 33.97
CA LEU A 351 -180.21 74.36 35.01
C LEU A 351 -180.40 75.68 35.77
N HIS A 352 -179.35 76.51 35.87
CA HIS A 352 -179.45 77.88 36.40
C HIS A 352 -180.12 78.87 35.44
N GLU A 353 -180.14 78.60 34.13
CA GLU A 353 -180.91 79.41 33.16
C GLU A 353 -182.41 79.11 33.21
N LYS A 354 -182.83 77.85 33.46
CA LYS A 354 -184.26 77.51 33.59
C LYS A 354 -184.91 77.89 34.93
N GLN A 355 -184.13 78.29 35.94
CA GLN A 355 -184.63 78.89 37.18
C GLN A 355 -185.01 80.39 37.05
N ARG A 356 -184.97 80.97 35.85
CA ARG A 356 -185.34 82.38 35.58
C ARG A 356 -186.60 82.59 34.72
N GLU A 357 -187.31 81.53 34.28
CA GLU A 357 -188.46 81.63 33.35
C GLU A 357 -189.80 81.05 33.88
N LEU A 358 -190.02 80.96 35.20
CA LEU A 358 -191.33 80.58 35.80
C LEU A 358 -191.36 81.05 37.28
N GLU A 359 -191.49 82.33 37.65
CA GLU A 359 -192.58 83.33 37.44
C GLU A 359 -193.30 83.37 36.09
#